data_AF-A0A2G5UY13-F1
#
_entry.id   AF-A0A2G5UY13-F1
#
_cell.length_a   1.000
_cell.length_b   1.000
_cell.length_c   1.000
_cell.angle_alpha   90.00
_cell.angle_beta   90.00
_cell.angle_gamma   90.00
#
_symmetry.space_group_name_H-M   'P 1'
#
loop_
_entity.id
_entity.type
_entity.pdbx_description
1 polymer ?
#
loop_
_entity_poly.entity_id
_entity_poly.type
_entity_poly.pdbx_seq_one_letter_code
_entity_poly.pdbx_strand_id
1 'polypeptide(L)'
;MSLSKSSAPSTVRSVFRFVFSRNASTSSPTPTPARIQIKVPSAEQGHFQYSRNWSRDPRFVKVAIQKGDTPYQFLVRRLGHAYEVYPLFFLTGAWFALFLSATYWSFGKAEIWLDRSHTTAPWDWERLRDNYWKLPTVAFDMDGRTRKRCEIMEQLQDEMLEAAKKRGTR
;
A
#
# COMPACT_ATOMS: atom_id res chain seq x y z
N MET A 1 -36.38 25.97 13.27
CA MET A 1 -35.42 24.95 12.82
C MET A 1 -35.95 24.31 11.54
N SER A 2 -35.31 24.56 10.40
CA SER A 2 -35.67 23.92 9.12
C SER A 2 -34.39 23.41 8.47
N LEU A 3 -34.27 22.09 8.38
CA LEU A 3 -33.15 21.40 7.74
C LEU A 3 -33.36 21.44 6.22
N SER A 4 -32.53 22.20 5.52
CA SER A 4 -32.50 22.18 4.06
C SER A 4 -32.03 20.81 3.56
N LYS A 5 -32.89 20.10 2.84
CA LYS A 5 -32.54 18.84 2.16
C LYS A 5 -31.55 19.13 1.03
N SER A 6 -30.29 18.76 1.25
CA SER A 6 -29.26 18.72 0.20
C SER A 6 -29.66 17.72 -0.89
N SER A 7 -30.01 18.21 -2.08
CA SER A 7 -30.24 17.38 -3.26
C SER A 7 -28.90 16.98 -3.87
N ALA A 8 -28.49 15.73 -3.68
CA ALA A 8 -27.29 15.20 -4.31
C ALA A 8 -27.38 15.28 -5.86
N PRO A 9 -26.29 15.62 -6.57
CA PRO A 9 -26.32 15.86 -8.01
C PRO A 9 -26.65 14.58 -8.80
N SER A 10 -27.58 14.72 -9.76
CA SER A 10 -28.14 13.64 -10.60
C SER A 10 -27.08 12.86 -11.40
N THR A 11 -25.91 13.46 -11.64
CA THR A 11 -24.76 12.87 -12.33
C THR A 11 -24.17 11.67 -11.58
N VAL A 12 -24.06 11.76 -10.25
CA VAL A 12 -23.53 10.65 -9.43
C VAL A 12 -24.47 9.44 -9.50
N ARG A 13 -25.79 9.69 -9.47
CA ARG A 13 -26.82 8.64 -9.58
C ARG A 13 -26.80 7.92 -10.94
N SER A 14 -26.48 8.65 -12.01
CA SER A 14 -26.38 8.10 -13.38
C SER A 14 -25.15 7.21 -13.57
N VAL A 15 -23.99 7.66 -13.09
CA VAL A 15 -22.74 6.88 -13.15
C VAL A 15 -22.86 5.60 -12.33
N PHE A 16 -23.42 5.67 -11.12
CA PHE A 16 -23.67 4.49 -10.30
C PHE A 16 -24.61 3.48 -10.98
N ARG A 17 -25.67 3.95 -11.64
CA ARG A 17 -26.57 3.06 -12.39
C ARG A 17 -25.90 2.40 -13.59
N PHE A 18 -25.02 3.11 -14.31
CA PHE A 18 -24.32 2.57 -15.46
C PHE A 18 -23.27 1.51 -15.07
N VAL A 19 -22.57 1.74 -13.95
CA VAL A 19 -21.62 0.77 -13.38
C VAL A 19 -22.36 -0.46 -12.83
N PHE A 20 -23.51 -0.29 -12.17
CA PHE A 20 -24.32 -1.40 -11.69
C PHE A 20 -24.99 -2.20 -12.83
N SER A 21 -25.51 -1.53 -13.87
CA SER A 21 -26.19 -2.21 -14.97
C SER A 21 -25.24 -3.04 -15.83
N ARG A 22 -24.00 -2.59 -16.07
CA ARG A 22 -22.96 -3.41 -16.73
C ARG A 22 -22.54 -4.64 -15.93
N ASN A 23 -22.60 -4.58 -14.61
CA ASN A 23 -22.28 -5.74 -13.75
C ASN A 23 -23.46 -6.72 -13.61
N ALA A 24 -24.70 -6.25 -13.75
CA ALA A 24 -25.90 -7.09 -13.68
C ALA A 24 -26.25 -7.80 -15.00
N SER A 25 -25.70 -7.36 -16.14
CA SER A 25 -26.01 -7.92 -17.46
C SER A 25 -25.14 -9.10 -17.89
N THR A 26 -24.41 -9.74 -16.98
CA THR A 26 -23.69 -10.98 -17.28
C THR A 26 -24.65 -12.17 -17.13
N SER A 27 -24.79 -12.94 -18.21
CA SER A 27 -25.42 -14.27 -18.24
C SER A 27 -25.16 -15.04 -16.95
N SER A 28 -26.18 -15.71 -16.41
CA SER A 28 -26.14 -16.50 -15.17
C SER A 28 -24.74 -17.05 -14.88
N PRO A 29 -24.08 -16.62 -13.80
CA PRO A 29 -22.64 -16.78 -13.60
C PRO A 29 -22.22 -18.22 -13.34
N THR A 30 -23.17 -19.13 -13.20
CA THR A 30 -22.92 -20.55 -12.93
C THR A 30 -23.64 -21.38 -14.01
N PRO A 31 -23.00 -22.45 -14.52
CA PRO A 31 -23.66 -23.36 -15.43
C PRO A 31 -24.79 -24.08 -14.69
N THR A 32 -25.86 -24.39 -15.43
CA THR A 32 -26.90 -25.28 -14.93
C THR A 32 -26.29 -26.63 -14.53
N PRO A 33 -26.78 -27.26 -13.46
CA PRO A 33 -26.30 -28.58 -13.07
C PRO A 33 -26.44 -29.58 -14.21
N ALA A 34 -25.56 -30.58 -14.24
CA ALA A 34 -25.58 -31.61 -15.28
C ALA A 34 -26.95 -32.31 -15.32
N ARG A 35 -27.43 -32.60 -16.53
CA ARG A 35 -28.71 -33.28 -16.75
C ARG A 35 -28.76 -34.65 -16.07
N ILE A 36 -27.63 -35.33 -15.99
CA ILE A 36 -27.47 -36.61 -15.30
C ILE A 36 -26.60 -36.37 -14.09
N GLN A 37 -27.16 -36.58 -12.90
CA GLN A 37 -26.44 -36.56 -11.64
C GLN A 37 -26.36 -37.98 -11.10
N ILE A 38 -25.15 -38.41 -10.74
CA ILE A 38 -24.94 -39.67 -10.05
C ILE A 38 -25.48 -39.49 -8.63
N LYS A 39 -26.46 -40.32 -8.26
CA LYS A 39 -27.02 -40.35 -6.90
C LYS A 39 -26.21 -41.33 -6.06
N VAL A 40 -26.05 -41.04 -4.77
CA VAL A 40 -25.46 -41.99 -3.82
C VAL A 40 -26.35 -43.23 -3.78
N PRO A 41 -25.80 -44.44 -3.92
CA PRO A 41 -26.55 -45.68 -3.70
C PRO A 41 -27.15 -45.68 -2.29
N SER A 42 -28.40 -46.11 -2.14
CA SER A 42 -29.12 -46.06 -0.86
C SER A 42 -28.50 -46.91 0.26
N ALA A 43 -27.53 -47.76 -0.06
CA ALA A 43 -26.82 -48.62 0.87
C ALA A 43 -25.61 -47.92 1.54
N GLU A 44 -25.15 -46.80 1.01
CA GLU A 44 -23.95 -46.10 1.49
C GLU A 44 -24.33 -44.76 2.13
N GLN A 45 -23.78 -44.46 3.31
CA GLN A 45 -23.96 -43.18 3.96
C GLN A 45 -22.82 -42.23 3.53
N GLY A 46 -23.16 -41.11 2.89
CA GLY A 46 -22.18 -40.12 2.48
C GLY A 46 -22.77 -38.93 1.72
N HIS A 47 -22.01 -37.84 1.66
CA HIS A 47 -22.32 -36.70 0.80
C HIS A 47 -21.57 -36.86 -0.53
N PHE A 48 -22.30 -36.97 -1.63
CA PHE A 48 -21.72 -36.99 -2.98
C PHE A 48 -22.35 -35.90 -3.83
N GLN A 49 -21.56 -34.86 -4.11
CA GLN A 49 -21.94 -33.79 -5.03
C GLN A 49 -20.85 -33.66 -6.08
N TYR A 50 -21.08 -34.27 -7.25
CA TYR A 50 -20.19 -34.12 -8.40
C TYR A 50 -20.70 -33.03 -9.33
N SER A 51 -19.91 -31.97 -9.48
CA SER A 51 -20.14 -30.93 -10.48
C SER A 51 -18.87 -30.71 -11.30
N ARG A 52 -19.02 -30.55 -12.62
CA ARG A 52 -17.88 -30.21 -13.49
C ARG A 52 -17.33 -28.84 -13.12
N ASN A 53 -16.02 -28.75 -12.91
CA ASN A 53 -15.37 -27.46 -12.69
C ASN A 53 -15.39 -26.63 -14.00
N TRP A 54 -16.16 -25.54 -13.98
CA TRP A 54 -16.39 -24.65 -15.11
C TRP A 54 -15.55 -23.36 -15.05
N SER A 55 -14.65 -23.24 -14.07
CA SER A 55 -13.78 -22.07 -13.86
C SER A 55 -12.87 -21.71 -15.04
N ARG A 56 -12.59 -22.69 -15.91
CA ARG A 56 -11.70 -22.58 -17.09
C ARG A 56 -12.45 -22.63 -18.42
N ASP A 57 -13.78 -22.70 -18.41
CA ASP A 57 -14.56 -22.74 -19.65
C ASP A 57 -14.71 -21.32 -20.23
N PRO A 58 -14.22 -21.04 -21.46
CA PRO A 58 -14.27 -19.73 -22.11
C PRO A 58 -15.66 -19.11 -22.16
N ARG A 59 -16.71 -19.94 -22.16
CA ARG A 59 -18.12 -19.51 -22.18
C ARG A 59 -18.54 -18.79 -20.89
N PHE A 60 -17.86 -19.06 -19.78
CA PHE A 60 -18.19 -18.54 -18.44
C PHE A 60 -17.04 -17.69 -17.83
N VAL A 61 -16.03 -17.35 -18.65
CA VAL A 61 -14.80 -16.65 -18.24
C VAL A 61 -15.01 -15.29 -17.57
N LYS A 62 -16.16 -14.63 -17.78
CA LYS A 62 -16.43 -13.30 -17.22
C LYS A 62 -16.76 -13.32 -15.73
N VAL A 63 -17.18 -14.45 -15.14
CA VAL A 63 -17.61 -14.54 -13.73
C VAL A 63 -17.14 -15.84 -13.06
N ALA A 64 -15.84 -16.12 -13.08
CA ALA A 64 -15.32 -17.38 -12.55
C ALA A 64 -14.89 -17.29 -11.07
N ILE A 65 -15.66 -16.60 -10.22
CA ILE A 65 -15.45 -16.58 -8.77
C ILE A 65 -16.17 -17.81 -8.20
N GLN A 66 -15.42 -18.81 -7.73
CA GLN A 66 -16.02 -19.98 -7.10
C GLN A 66 -16.15 -19.75 -5.60
N LYS A 67 -17.26 -20.23 -5.02
CA LYS A 67 -17.47 -20.16 -3.57
C LYS A 67 -16.38 -21.00 -2.89
N GLY A 68 -15.52 -20.36 -2.11
CA GLY A 68 -14.37 -21.01 -1.45
C GLY A 68 -13.02 -20.77 -2.13
N ASP A 69 -12.95 -20.00 -3.23
CA ASP A 69 -11.67 -19.54 -3.79
C ASP A 69 -10.93 -18.66 -2.76
N THR A 70 -9.62 -18.89 -2.59
CA THR A 70 -8.80 -18.03 -1.74
C THR A 70 -8.46 -16.72 -2.46
N PRO A 71 -8.18 -15.61 -1.73
CA PRO A 71 -7.74 -14.36 -2.36
C PRO A 71 -6.52 -14.54 -3.28
N TYR A 72 -5.64 -15.50 -2.94
CA TYR A 72 -4.50 -15.88 -3.78
C TYR A 72 -4.93 -16.50 -5.11
N GLN A 73 -5.86 -17.46 -5.10
CA GLN A 73 -6.39 -18.06 -6.33
C GLN A 73 -7.14 -17.02 -7.18
N PHE A 74 -7.81 -16.05 -6.56
CA PHE A 74 -8.41 -14.93 -7.29
C PHE A 74 -7.37 -14.09 -8.04
N LEU A 75 -6.28 -13.72 -7.37
CA LEU A 75 -5.25 -12.85 -7.96
C LEU A 75 -4.36 -13.58 -8.98
N VAL A 76 -3.98 -14.83 -8.70
CA VAL A 76 -2.89 -15.51 -9.44
C VAL A 76 -3.37 -16.51 -10.50
N ARG A 77 -4.62 -16.99 -10.45
CA ARG A 77 -5.09 -18.11 -11.31
C ARG A 77 -5.02 -17.84 -12.81
N ARG A 78 -4.99 -16.59 -13.26
CA ARG A 78 -4.89 -16.22 -14.69
C ARG A 78 -3.54 -15.63 -15.10
N LEU A 79 -2.60 -15.44 -14.17
CA LEU A 79 -1.29 -14.85 -14.52
C LEU A 79 -0.52 -15.70 -15.54
N GLY A 80 -0.63 -17.03 -15.49
CA GLY A 80 0.11 -17.94 -16.37
C GLY A 80 -0.24 -17.89 -17.87
N HIS A 81 -1.28 -17.14 -18.27
CA HIS A 81 -1.68 -17.02 -19.69
C HIS A 81 -1.64 -15.58 -20.22
N ALA A 82 -1.57 -14.59 -19.33
CA ALA A 82 -1.60 -13.18 -19.68
C ALA A 82 -0.20 -12.58 -19.54
N TYR A 83 0.68 -12.92 -20.50
CA TYR A 83 2.08 -12.49 -20.48
C TYR A 83 2.25 -10.96 -20.54
N GLU A 84 1.26 -10.27 -21.10
CA GLU A 84 1.20 -8.81 -21.18
C GLU A 84 1.12 -8.13 -19.81
N VAL A 85 0.74 -8.85 -18.76
CA VAL A 85 0.56 -8.30 -17.40
C VAL A 85 1.86 -8.35 -16.58
N TYR A 86 2.83 -9.20 -16.94
CA TYR A 86 4.10 -9.30 -16.21
C TYR A 86 4.89 -7.99 -16.17
N PRO A 87 5.00 -7.21 -17.28
CA PRO A 87 5.65 -5.90 -17.23
C PRO A 87 4.96 -4.93 -16.28
N LEU A 88 3.63 -4.97 -16.16
CA LEU A 88 2.88 -4.14 -15.21
C LEU A 88 3.18 -4.53 -13.78
N PHE A 89 3.21 -5.84 -13.46
CA PHE A 89 3.59 -6.31 -12.14
C PHE A 89 5.03 -5.93 -11.78
N PHE A 90 5.96 -6.10 -12.72
CA PHE A 90 7.34 -5.65 -12.53
C PHE A 90 7.41 -4.15 -12.26
N LEU A 91 6.70 -3.34 -13.03
CA LEU A 91 6.67 -1.89 -12.84
C LEU A 91 6.08 -1.51 -11.47
N THR A 92 5.00 -2.17 -11.03
CA THR A 92 4.43 -1.93 -9.70
C THR A 92 5.38 -2.34 -8.57
N GLY A 93 6.10 -3.46 -8.73
CA GLY A 93 7.11 -3.90 -7.77
C GLY A 93 8.30 -2.94 -7.70
N ALA A 94 8.80 -2.49 -8.85
CA ALA A 94 9.86 -1.50 -8.95
C ALA A 94 9.45 -0.16 -8.32
N TRP A 95 8.23 0.31 -8.60
CA TRP A 95 7.68 1.50 -7.99
C TRP A 95 7.57 1.36 -6.46
N PHE A 96 7.07 0.23 -5.97
CA PHE A 96 6.93 -0.01 -4.54
C PHE A 96 8.30 -0.09 -3.85
N ALA A 97 9.30 -0.70 -4.47
CA ALA A 97 10.67 -0.69 -3.96
C ALA A 97 11.26 0.73 -3.90
N LEU A 98 11.02 1.56 -4.92
CA LEU A 98 11.41 2.97 -4.91
C LEU A 98 10.66 3.76 -3.83
N PHE A 99 9.38 3.47 -3.61
CA PHE A 99 8.60 4.08 -2.54
C PHE A 99 9.16 3.72 -1.16
N LEU A 100 9.48 2.45 -0.92
CA LEU A 100 10.10 2.00 0.33
C LEU A 100 11.48 2.61 0.55
N SER A 101 12.32 2.67 -0.50
CA SER A 101 13.65 3.27 -0.38
C SER A 101 13.59 4.77 -0.12
N ALA A 102 12.69 5.49 -0.79
CA ALA A 102 12.43 6.91 -0.54
C ALA A 102 11.88 7.16 0.86
N THR A 103 10.97 6.30 1.33
CA THR A 103 10.41 6.36 2.68
C THR A 103 11.49 6.13 3.74
N TYR A 104 12.30 5.08 3.57
CA TYR A 104 13.45 4.79 4.44
C TYR A 104 14.45 5.96 4.48
N TRP A 105 14.80 6.51 3.32
CA TRP A 105 15.66 7.69 3.23
C TRP A 105 15.05 8.91 3.92
N SER A 106 13.74 9.11 3.74
CA SER A 106 13.01 10.20 4.39
C SER A 106 13.02 10.04 5.91
N PHE A 107 12.82 8.83 6.44
CA PHE A 107 12.93 8.56 7.87
C PHE A 107 14.34 8.73 8.42
N GLY A 108 15.39 8.50 7.62
CA GLY A 108 16.77 8.80 8.01
C GLY A 108 17.09 10.30 8.08
N LYS A 109 16.35 11.11 7.33
CA LYS A 109 16.41 12.59 7.35
C LYS A 109 15.49 13.20 8.41
N ALA A 110 14.42 12.51 8.74
CA ALA A 110 13.34 13.09 9.49
C ALA A 110 13.70 13.14 10.97
N GLU A 111 13.73 14.37 11.47
CA GLU A 111 13.75 14.85 12.86
C GLU A 111 12.53 14.33 13.67
N ILE A 112 12.05 13.12 13.38
CA ILE A 112 10.86 12.57 14.02
C ILE A 112 11.29 12.12 15.40
N TRP A 113 10.95 12.96 16.36
CA TRP A 113 11.00 12.66 17.78
C TRP A 113 9.92 11.64 18.13
N LEU A 114 10.12 10.42 17.62
CA LEU A 114 9.21 9.29 17.73
C LEU A 114 9.19 8.75 19.16
N ASP A 115 10.36 8.78 19.81
CA ASP A 115 10.52 8.47 21.22
C ASP A 115 10.76 9.74 22.04
N ARG A 116 9.79 10.09 22.90
CA ARG A 116 9.84 11.24 23.82
C ARG A 116 10.41 10.88 25.20
N SER A 117 11.00 9.71 25.36
CA SER A 117 11.66 9.30 26.61
C SER A 117 12.83 10.21 27.00
N HIS A 118 13.49 10.83 26.01
CA HIS A 118 14.59 11.76 26.21
C HIS A 118 14.10 13.20 26.30
N THR A 119 14.64 13.96 27.26
CA THR A 119 14.32 15.38 27.47
C THR A 119 14.87 16.30 26.38
N THR A 120 15.98 15.91 25.75
CA THR A 120 16.59 16.65 24.65
C THR A 120 16.06 16.17 23.30
N ALA A 121 15.82 17.13 22.40
CA ALA A 121 15.34 16.83 21.06
C ALA A 121 16.43 16.09 20.23
N PRO A 122 16.05 15.32 19.20
CA PRO A 122 17.02 14.68 18.29
C PRO A 122 17.94 15.67 17.57
N TRP A 123 17.44 16.88 17.30
CA TRP A 123 18.20 17.98 16.66
C TRP A 123 18.92 18.89 17.66
N ASP A 124 19.02 18.48 18.92
CA ASP A 124 19.76 19.25 19.91
C ASP A 124 21.23 19.38 19.50
N TRP A 125 21.75 20.61 19.55
CA TRP A 125 23.14 20.92 19.25
C TRP A 125 24.10 20.05 20.07
N GLU A 126 23.80 19.79 21.36
CA GLU A 126 24.65 18.95 22.20
C GLU A 126 24.80 17.51 21.69
N ARG A 127 23.79 17.00 20.97
CA ARG A 127 23.82 15.66 20.35
C ARG A 127 24.41 15.69 18.94
N LEU A 128 24.16 16.76 18.19
CA LEU A 128 24.54 16.86 16.79
C LEU A 128 25.96 17.40 16.56
N ARG A 129 26.55 18.13 17.52
CA ARG A 129 27.86 18.79 17.37
C ARG A 129 28.95 17.89 16.77
N ASP A 130 29.04 16.64 17.23
CA ASP A 130 30.10 15.72 16.80
C ASP A 130 29.79 14.98 15.49
N ASN A 131 28.53 15.01 15.04
CA ASN A 131 28.03 14.14 13.98
C ASN A 131 27.32 14.87 12.83
N TYR A 132 27.00 16.17 12.94
CA TYR A 132 26.20 16.90 11.94
C TYR A 132 26.81 16.85 10.54
N TRP A 133 28.14 16.94 10.43
CA TRP A 133 28.89 16.89 9.17
C TRP A 133 29.07 15.45 8.64
N LYS A 134 28.76 14.42 9.42
CA LYS A 134 28.78 13.02 8.96
C LYS A 134 27.45 12.61 8.34
N LEU A 135 26.37 13.33 8.67
CA LEU A 135 25.03 13.05 8.17
C LEU A 135 24.91 13.43 6.69
N PRO A 136 24.26 12.60 5.86
CA PRO A 136 24.12 12.91 4.44
C PRO A 136 23.16 14.08 4.23
N THR A 137 23.64 15.15 3.59
CA THR A 137 22.85 16.34 3.22
C THR A 137 22.03 16.15 1.95
N VAL A 138 22.52 15.35 1.00
CA VAL A 138 21.86 15.06 -0.28
C VAL A 138 21.81 13.55 -0.49
N ALA A 139 20.78 13.05 -1.18
CA ALA A 139 20.66 11.63 -1.52
C ALA A 139 21.82 11.14 -2.40
N PHE A 140 22.32 12.01 -3.27
CA PHE A 140 23.42 11.73 -4.18
C PHE A 140 24.55 12.74 -3.92
N ASP A 141 25.50 12.37 -3.08
CA ASP A 141 26.75 13.11 -2.88
C ASP A 141 27.93 12.13 -2.87
N MET A 142 28.29 11.63 -4.06
CA MET A 142 29.37 10.65 -4.25
C MET A 142 30.71 11.20 -3.79
N ASP A 143 30.95 12.50 -4.02
CA ASP A 143 32.20 13.18 -3.72
C ASP A 143 32.26 13.76 -2.29
N GLY A 144 31.15 13.73 -1.56
CA GLY A 144 31.07 14.28 -0.21
C GLY A 144 31.31 15.79 -0.11
N ARG A 145 31.05 16.54 -1.19
CA ARG A 145 31.38 17.97 -1.24
C ARG A 145 30.47 18.82 -0.36
N THR A 146 29.27 18.32 -0.05
CA THR A 146 28.25 19.08 0.69
C THR A 146 28.44 19.03 2.21
N ARG A 147 29.28 18.11 2.71
CA ARG A 147 29.41 17.78 4.13
C ARG A 147 30.70 18.30 4.77
N LYS A 148 30.95 19.60 4.61
CA LYS A 148 32.12 20.26 5.20
C LYS A 148 31.86 20.66 6.64
N ARG A 149 32.86 20.44 7.50
CA ARG A 149 32.86 20.92 8.88
C ARG A 149 33.06 22.43 8.91
N CYS A 150 32.28 23.13 9.72
CA CYS A 150 32.31 24.58 9.87
C CYS A 150 32.63 24.96 11.32
N GLU A 151 33.91 25.06 11.65
CA GLU A 151 34.39 25.30 13.02
C GLU A 151 33.89 26.63 13.62
N ILE A 152 33.78 27.68 12.79
CA ILE A 152 33.26 28.99 13.22
C ILE A 152 31.79 28.88 13.65
N MET A 153 31.00 28.09 12.91
CA MET A 153 29.60 27.89 13.22
C MET A 153 29.43 27.08 14.51
N GLU A 154 30.32 26.09 14.73
CA GLU A 154 30.35 25.31 15.97
C GLU A 154 30.60 26.20 17.19
N GLN A 155 31.65 27.03 17.15
CA GLN A 155 31.99 27.95 18.25
C GLN A 155 30.83 28.89 18.58
N LEU A 156 30.19 29.47 17.55
CA LEU A 156 29.06 30.37 17.75
C LEU A 156 27.85 29.66 18.38
N GLN A 157 27.56 28.43 17.97
CA GLN A 157 26.45 27.66 18.56
C GLN A 157 26.74 27.22 19.99
N ASP A 158 28.00 26.91 20.32
CA ASP A 158 28.41 26.61 21.69
C ASP A 158 28.24 27.82 22.61
N GLU A 159 28.69 29.00 22.19
CA GLU A 159 28.52 30.25 22.93
C GLU A 159 27.04 30.61 23.13
N MET A 160 26.21 30.43 22.09
CA MET A 160 24.77 30.64 22.17
C MET A 160 24.09 29.68 23.14
N LEU A 161 24.55 28.42 23.20
CA LEU A 161 24.02 27.43 24.13
C LEU A 161 24.43 27.72 25.57
N GLU A 162 25.69 28.12 25.80
CA GLU A 162 26.15 28.60 27.09
C GLU A 162 25.39 29.84 27.55
N ALA A 163 25.14 30.80 26.66
CA ALA A 163 24.36 32.00 26.96
C ALA A 163 22.90 31.64 27.27
N ALA A 164 22.30 30.70 26.56
CA ALA A 164 20.93 30.23 26.82
C ALA A 164 20.80 29.54 28.18
N LYS A 165 21.78 28.70 28.56
CA LYS A 165 21.86 28.07 29.89
C LYS A 165 22.01 29.12 30.99
N LYS A 166 22.88 30.13 30.79
CA LYS A 166 23.04 31.25 31.74
C LYS A 166 21.75 32.07 31.91
N ARG A 167 20.90 32.15 30.87
CA ARG A 167 19.60 32.82 30.91
C ARG A 167 18.46 31.96 31.46
N GLY A 168 18.68 30.66 31.68
CA GLY A 168 17.64 29.72 32.15
C GLY A 168 16.53 29.46 31.12
N THR A 169 16.74 29.82 29.86
CA THR A 169 15.79 29.57 28.77
C THR A 169 15.87 28.15 28.22
N ARG A 170 16.85 27.37 28.67
CA ARG A 170 17.14 26.00 28.26
C ARG A 170 17.85 25.24 29.36
#